data_AF-A0A0G0PSZ0-F1
#
_entry.id   AF-A0A0G0PSZ0-F1
#
_cell.length_a   1.000
_cell.length_b   1.000
_cell.length_c   1.000
_cell.angle_alpha   90.00
_cell.angle_beta   90.00
_cell.angle_gamma   90.00
#
_symmetry.space_group_name_H-M   'P 1'
#
loop_
_entity.id
_entity.type
_entity.pdbx_description
1 polymer ?
#
loop_
_entity_poly.entity_id
_entity_poly.type
_entity_poly.pdbx_seq_one_letter_code
_entity_poly.pdbx_strand_id
1 'polypeptide(L)'
;MGKKGKYPANTKLMPDVKTVLDIIAAGALISSLFLFPGAAVGIGAIFSLYEKLGKEKEIKKLNTFDLRRLKLILKRLHDQKMVEVVEENSFSVVKLTDKGKFRTYRYKLDEIRIEKPQIWDRKWRIIIYDISKFKRRQRDAFRRMLKKLNT
;
A
#
# COMPACT_ATOMS: atom_id res chain seq x y z
N MET A 1 1.45 -30.10 -12.01
CA MET A 1 1.40 -30.18 -10.52
C MET A 1 1.94 -28.90 -9.92
N GLY A 2 1.06 -27.97 -9.54
CA GLY A 2 1.42 -26.69 -8.96
C GLY A 2 1.86 -26.84 -7.50
N LYS A 3 3.06 -26.36 -7.18
CA LYS A 3 3.56 -26.29 -5.80
C LYS A 3 2.70 -25.28 -5.03
N LYS A 4 1.75 -25.78 -4.22
CA LYS A 4 1.07 -25.02 -3.18
C LYS A 4 2.13 -24.60 -2.14
N GLY A 5 2.39 -23.29 -2.05
CA GLY A 5 3.22 -22.71 -1.00
C GLY A 5 2.54 -22.91 0.36
N LYS A 6 3.11 -23.82 1.16
CA LYS A 6 2.72 -24.11 2.54
C LYS A 6 3.16 -22.95 3.43
N TYR A 7 2.23 -22.20 4.01
CA TYR A 7 2.51 -21.37 5.17
C TYR A 7 1.94 -22.06 6.42
N PRO A 8 2.71 -22.21 7.53
CA PRO A 8 2.24 -22.84 8.75
C PRO A 8 1.26 -21.95 9.52
N ALA A 9 0.24 -22.58 10.11
CA ALA A 9 -0.98 -21.96 10.63
C ALA A 9 -0.85 -21.07 11.89
N ASN A 10 0.35 -20.69 12.34
CA ASN A 10 0.52 -19.88 13.56
C ASN A 10 1.75 -18.94 13.54
N THR A 11 2.05 -18.32 12.40
CA THR A 11 3.10 -17.29 12.33
C THR A 11 2.46 -15.93 12.03
N LYS A 12 2.57 -14.99 12.98
CA LYS A 12 2.13 -13.60 12.76
C LYS A 12 2.84 -13.06 11.51
N LEU A 13 2.07 -12.60 10.54
CA LEU A 13 2.61 -12.04 9.31
C LEU A 13 3.37 -10.75 9.66
N MET A 14 4.59 -10.63 9.15
CA MET A 14 5.41 -9.45 9.33
C MET A 14 5.00 -8.37 8.31
N PRO A 15 4.33 -7.27 8.72
CA PRO A 15 3.90 -6.27 7.75
C PRO A 15 5.11 -5.55 7.14
N ASP A 16 5.06 -5.33 5.82
CA ASP A 16 5.95 -4.40 5.13
C ASP A 16 5.31 -3.02 4.97
N VAL A 17 6.13 -1.98 4.80
CA VAL A 17 5.69 -0.60 4.61
C VAL A 17 4.72 -0.48 3.44
N LYS A 18 4.98 -1.16 2.31
CA LYS A 18 4.07 -1.16 1.16
C LYS A 18 2.70 -1.70 1.54
N THR A 19 2.67 -2.83 2.25
CA THR A 19 1.40 -3.48 2.64
C THR A 19 0.58 -2.60 3.58
N VAL A 20 1.23 -1.91 4.53
CA VAL A 20 0.54 -0.98 5.44
C VAL A 20 -0.04 0.20 4.67
N LEU A 21 0.71 0.78 3.73
CA LEU A 21 0.24 1.88 2.89
C LEU A 21 -0.90 1.46 1.95
N ASP A 22 -0.83 0.26 1.37
CA ASP A 22 -1.89 -0.28 0.50
C ASP A 22 -3.20 -0.50 1.27
N ILE A 23 -3.12 -0.98 2.51
CA ILE A 23 -4.29 -1.16 3.38
C ILE A 23 -4.93 0.20 3.69
N ILE A 24 -4.15 1.19 4.14
CA ILE A 24 -4.68 2.55 4.40
C ILE A 24 -5.25 3.15 3.09
N ALA A 25 -4.60 2.94 1.94
CA ALA A 25 -5.07 3.41 0.64
C ALA A 25 -6.38 2.76 0.17
N ALA A 26 -6.61 1.50 0.53
CA ALA A 26 -7.89 0.83 0.29
C ALA A 26 -9.03 1.40 1.16
N GLY A 27 -8.76 2.43 1.98
CA GLY A 27 -9.70 3.07 2.87
C GLY A 27 -9.87 2.29 4.17
N ALA A 28 -8.88 1.47 4.54
CA ALA A 28 -8.83 0.89 5.85
C ALA A 28 -8.34 1.96 6.85
N LEU A 29 -9.27 2.47 7.66
CA LEU A 29 -9.01 3.29 8.84
C LEU A 29 -8.24 2.52 9.95
N ILE A 30 -6.91 2.56 9.92
CA ILE A 30 -6.11 2.04 11.03
C ILE A 30 -6.26 3.00 12.20
N SER A 31 -6.86 2.57 13.30
CA SER A 31 -7.06 3.41 14.48
C SER A 31 -5.72 3.97 14.99
N SER A 32 -5.68 5.24 15.40
CA SER A 32 -4.47 5.81 16.01
C SER A 32 -4.17 5.26 17.41
N LEU A 33 -5.12 4.51 18.03
CA LEU A 33 -4.92 3.80 19.31
C LEU A 33 -3.62 2.99 19.35
N PHE A 34 -3.15 2.51 18.20
CA PHE A 34 -1.91 1.72 18.10
C PHE A 34 -0.63 2.57 18.30
N LEU A 35 -0.69 3.89 18.10
CA LEU A 35 0.49 4.78 18.13
C LEU A 35 0.75 5.38 19.53
N PHE A 36 -0.28 5.75 20.29
CA PHE A 36 -0.18 6.44 21.59
C PHE A 36 -0.98 5.72 22.70
N PRO A 37 -0.33 5.20 23.77
CA PRO A 37 -1.06 4.67 24.93
C PRO A 37 -1.76 5.84 25.65
N GLY A 38 -3.09 5.91 25.60
CA GLY A 38 -3.89 6.99 26.20
C GLY A 38 -5.18 7.33 25.44
N ALA A 39 -5.26 6.99 24.14
CA ALA A 39 -6.43 7.24 23.30
C ALA A 39 -7.49 6.11 23.38
N ALA A 40 -7.82 5.57 24.55
CA ALA A 40 -8.44 4.24 24.73
C ALA A 40 -9.91 4.02 24.26
N VAL A 41 -10.43 4.71 23.24
CA VAL A 41 -11.82 4.55 22.80
C VAL A 41 -11.90 3.87 21.41
N GLY A 42 -12.42 2.62 21.35
CA GLY A 42 -13.13 2.17 20.16
C GLY A 42 -12.57 1.06 19.26
N ILE A 43 -11.73 0.14 19.74
CA ILE A 43 -11.32 -1.02 18.91
C ILE A 43 -12.53 -1.80 18.39
N GLY A 44 -13.51 -2.09 19.26
CA GLY A 44 -14.74 -2.77 18.86
C GLY A 44 -15.61 -1.96 17.90
N ALA A 45 -15.68 -0.64 18.07
CA ALA A 45 -16.48 0.25 17.22
C ALA A 45 -15.90 0.34 15.80
N ILE A 46 -14.58 0.54 15.67
CA ILE A 46 -13.90 0.57 14.37
C ILE A 46 -13.95 -0.81 13.71
N PHE A 47 -13.72 -1.89 14.47
CA PHE A 47 -13.84 -3.25 13.95
C PHE A 47 -15.25 -3.51 13.41
N SER A 48 -16.30 -3.15 14.15
CA SER A 48 -17.69 -3.27 13.71
C SER A 48 -18.05 -2.38 12.52
N LEU A 49 -17.41 -1.21 12.39
CA LEU A 49 -17.56 -0.32 11.24
C LEU A 49 -17.01 -0.97 9.98
N TYR A 50 -15.84 -1.61 10.07
CA TYR A 50 -15.24 -2.30 8.94
C TYR A 50 -16.00 -3.56 8.51
N GLU A 51 -16.57 -4.32 9.45
CA GLU A 51 -17.47 -5.43 9.11
C GLU A 51 -18.69 -4.93 8.34
N LYS A 52 -19.32 -3.83 8.80
CA LYS A 52 -20.44 -3.19 8.10
C LYS A 52 -20.09 -2.67 6.69
N LEU A 53 -18.84 -2.25 6.48
CA LEU A 53 -18.34 -1.78 5.18
C LEU A 53 -17.93 -2.92 4.23
N GLY A 54 -18.09 -4.19 4.64
CA GLY A 54 -17.73 -5.36 3.80
C GLY A 54 -16.23 -5.57 3.62
N LYS A 55 -15.39 -4.98 4.49
CA LYS A 55 -13.91 -5.01 4.39
C LYS A 55 -13.27 -6.15 5.19
N GLU A 56 -13.99 -7.23 5.43
CA GLU A 56 -13.57 -8.34 6.29
C GLU A 56 -12.19 -8.94 5.93
N LYS A 57 -11.86 -9.00 4.64
CA LYS A 57 -10.57 -9.53 4.16
C LYS A 57 -9.39 -8.70 4.64
N GLU A 58 -9.53 -7.38 4.68
CA GLU A 58 -8.48 -6.46 5.12
C GLU A 58 -8.31 -6.52 6.65
N ILE A 59 -9.42 -6.62 7.39
CA ILE A 59 -9.41 -6.78 8.85
C ILE A 59 -8.73 -8.08 9.27
N LYS A 60 -9.10 -9.21 8.64
CA LYS A 60 -8.47 -10.52 8.92
C LYS A 60 -6.96 -10.45 8.69
N LYS A 61 -6.53 -9.76 7.62
CA LYS A 61 -5.11 -9.55 7.33
C LYS A 61 -4.43 -8.69 8.40
N LEU A 62 -5.05 -7.63 8.88
CA LEU A 62 -4.52 -6.81 9.98
C LEU A 62 -4.38 -7.59 11.29
N ASN A 63 -5.37 -8.42 11.64
CA ASN A 63 -5.34 -9.26 12.85
C ASN A 63 -4.24 -10.31 12.84
N THR A 64 -3.76 -10.71 11.67
CA THR A 64 -2.61 -11.61 11.55
C THR A 64 -1.25 -10.92 11.73
N PHE A 65 -1.19 -9.58 11.77
CA PHE A 65 0.08 -8.86 11.83
C PHE A 65 0.70 -8.84 13.22
N ASP A 66 2.03 -8.81 13.27
CA ASP A 66 2.74 -8.46 14.49
C ASP A 66 2.49 -6.98 14.86
N LEU A 67 1.75 -6.77 15.95
CA LEU A 67 1.34 -5.45 16.43
C LEU A 67 2.51 -4.52 16.76
N ARG A 68 3.63 -5.06 17.28
CA ARG A 68 4.81 -4.26 17.61
C ARG A 68 5.45 -3.71 16.35
N ARG A 69 5.61 -4.57 15.34
CA ARG A 69 6.15 -4.18 14.03
C ARG A 69 5.23 -3.19 13.31
N LEU A 70 3.92 -3.42 13.33
CA LEU A 70 2.94 -2.50 12.76
C LEU A 70 3.03 -1.11 13.40
N LYS A 71 3.09 -1.03 14.74
CA LYS A 71 3.26 0.24 15.48
C LYS A 71 4.53 0.97 15.07
N LEU A 72 5.65 0.27 14.95
CA LEU A 72 6.92 0.86 14.49
C LEU A 72 6.83 1.42 13.07
N ILE A 73 6.18 0.69 12.16
CA ILE A 73 5.98 1.14 10.78
C ILE A 73 5.09 2.39 10.74
N LEU A 74 3.95 2.36 11.43
CA LEU A 74 3.03 3.49 11.49
C LEU A 74 3.71 4.72 12.11
N LYS A 75 4.49 4.55 13.18
CA LYS A 75 5.25 5.64 13.80
C LYS A 75 6.23 6.25 12.79
N ARG A 76 7.01 5.42 12.10
CA ARG A 76 7.92 5.88 11.04
C ARG A 76 7.19 6.58 9.90
N LEU A 77 6.04 6.07 9.47
CA LEU A 77 5.23 6.68 8.41
C LEU A 77 4.67 8.04 8.84
N HIS A 78 4.25 8.15 10.09
CA HIS A 78 3.80 9.40 10.69
C HIS A 78 4.94 10.42 10.77
N ASP A 79 6.10 10.02 11.31
CA ASP A 79 7.30 10.86 11.42
C ASP A 79 7.79 11.32 10.03
N GLN A 80 7.62 10.49 9.01
CA GLN A 80 7.92 10.82 7.61
C GLN A 80 6.83 11.66 6.93
N LYS A 81 5.77 12.04 7.62
CA LYS A 81 4.60 12.78 7.10
C LYS A 81 3.93 12.07 5.92
N MET A 82 3.88 10.74 5.96
CA MET A 82 3.20 9.92 4.95
C MET A 82 1.78 9.58 5.37
N VAL A 83 1.57 9.45 6.68
CA VAL A 83 0.25 9.29 7.27
C VAL A 83 0.02 10.38 8.30
N GLU A 84 -1.24 10.71 8.54
CA GLU A 84 -1.70 11.65 9.55
C GLU A 84 -2.79 10.99 10.40
N VAL A 85 -2.95 11.48 11.63
CA VAL A 85 -4.03 11.06 12.52
C VAL A 85 -5.11 12.14 12.50
N VAL A 86 -6.33 11.76 12.15
CA VAL A 86 -7.50 12.65 12.09
C VAL A 86 -8.57 12.11 13.04
N GLU A 87 -9.22 12.98 13.80
CA GLU A 87 -10.38 12.60 14.60
C GLU A 87 -11.65 12.64 13.75
N GLU A 88 -12.36 11.52 13.70
CA GLU A 88 -13.65 11.36 13.02
C GLU A 88 -14.63 10.66 13.95
N ASN A 89 -15.80 11.27 14.19
CA ASN A 89 -16.89 10.66 14.97
C ASN A 89 -16.44 10.09 16.33
N SER A 90 -15.63 10.85 17.06
CA SER A 90 -15.04 10.46 18.36
C SER A 90 -13.99 9.36 18.29
N PHE A 91 -13.50 9.00 17.10
CA PHE A 91 -12.43 8.04 16.90
C PHE A 91 -11.25 8.68 16.17
N SER A 92 -10.03 8.39 16.63
CA SER A 92 -8.83 8.81 15.91
C SER A 92 -8.44 7.77 14.85
N VAL A 93 -8.23 8.22 13.63
CA VAL A 93 -8.01 7.41 12.43
C VAL A 93 -6.74 7.82 11.71
N VAL A 94 -5.94 6.85 11.27
CA VAL A 94 -4.77 7.08 10.43
C VAL A 94 -5.18 7.16 8.96
N LYS A 95 -4.84 8.27 8.28
CA LYS A 95 -5.10 8.52 6.86
C LYS A 95 -3.81 8.77 6.08
N LEU A 96 -3.84 8.54 4.77
CA LEU A 96 -2.73 8.91 3.89
C LEU A 96 -2.77 10.41 3.57
N THR A 97 -1.65 11.07 3.87
CA THR A 97 -1.34 12.38 3.30
C THR A 97 -1.10 12.26 1.78
N ASP A 98 -1.02 13.38 1.06
CA ASP A 98 -0.68 13.36 -0.37
C ASP A 98 0.71 12.79 -0.65
N LYS A 99 1.67 13.00 0.27
CA LYS A 99 2.98 12.36 0.22
C LYS A 99 2.87 10.84 0.34
N GLY A 100 2.01 10.36 1.24
CA GLY A 100 1.71 8.94 1.40
C GLY A 100 1.06 8.35 0.15
N LYS A 101 0.02 9.01 -0.38
CA LYS A 101 -0.66 8.61 -1.63
C LYS A 101 0.33 8.51 -2.79
N PHE A 102 1.19 9.51 -2.97
CA PHE A 102 2.21 9.51 -4.02
C PHE A 102 3.18 8.32 -3.89
N ARG A 103 3.59 7.97 -2.66
CA ARG A 103 4.43 6.80 -2.41
C ARG A 103 3.69 5.50 -2.75
N THR A 104 2.42 5.38 -2.39
CA THR A 104 1.58 4.23 -2.76
C THR A 104 1.46 4.10 -4.28
N TYR A 105 1.22 5.20 -5.00
CA TYR A 105 1.17 5.18 -6.46
C TYR A 105 2.49 4.75 -7.08
N ARG A 106 3.62 5.22 -6.54
CA ARG A 106 4.94 4.81 -7.00
C ARG A 106 5.13 3.29 -6.86
N TYR A 107 4.71 2.70 -5.75
CA TYR A 107 4.76 1.25 -5.58
C TYR A 107 3.87 0.52 -6.60
N LYS A 108 2.66 1.03 -6.87
CA LYS A 108 1.78 0.43 -7.88
C LYS A 108 2.38 0.53 -9.28
N LEU A 109 2.97 1.67 -9.65
CA LEU A 109 3.69 1.84 -10.92
C LEU A 109 4.85 0.84 -11.05
N ASP A 110 5.54 0.56 -9.94
CA ASP A 110 6.61 -0.42 -9.91
C ASP A 110 6.13 -1.86 -10.10
N GLU A 111 4.85 -2.16 -9.86
CA GLU A 111 4.24 -3.48 -10.03
C GLU A 111 3.63 -3.69 -11.42
N ILE A 112 3.44 -2.63 -12.21
CA ILE A 112 2.92 -2.74 -13.56
C ILE A 112 3.85 -3.65 -14.37
N ARG A 113 3.24 -4.63 -15.05
CA ARG A 113 3.92 -5.53 -15.98
C ARG A 113 3.08 -5.62 -17.24
N ILE A 114 3.74 -5.67 -18.38
CA ILE A 114 3.08 -5.95 -19.66
C ILE A 114 3.14 -7.46 -19.85
N GLU A 115 1.98 -8.10 -19.93
CA GLU A 115 1.92 -9.52 -20.24
C GLU A 115 2.41 -9.75 -21.67
N LYS A 116 3.49 -10.55 -21.80
CA LYS A 116 4.03 -10.91 -23.10
C LYS A 116 3.12 -11.99 -23.69
N PRO A 117 2.52 -11.76 -24.87
CA PRO A 117 1.68 -12.77 -25.48
C PRO A 117 2.54 -13.98 -25.87
N GLN A 118 2.01 -15.19 -25.67
CA GLN A 118 2.71 -16.41 -26.06
C GLN A 118 2.90 -16.52 -27.57
N ILE A 119 1.93 -15.99 -28.34
CA ILE A 119 1.96 -15.95 -29.80
C ILE A 119 1.95 -14.48 -30.21
N TRP A 120 2.83 -14.12 -31.13
CA TRP A 120 2.89 -12.76 -31.65
C TRP A 120 1.58 -12.36 -32.34
N ASP A 121 1.02 -11.22 -31.95
CA ASP A 121 -0.27 -10.71 -32.42
C ASP A 121 -0.18 -9.96 -33.77
N ARG A 122 0.98 -10.02 -34.44
CA ARG A 122 1.28 -9.35 -35.71
C ARG A 122 1.15 -7.82 -35.67
N LYS A 123 1.12 -7.20 -34.48
CA LYS A 123 1.04 -5.75 -34.29
C LYS A 123 2.32 -5.19 -33.69
N TRP A 124 2.70 -3.99 -34.12
CA TRP A 124 3.82 -3.24 -33.55
C TRP A 124 3.30 -2.21 -32.54
N ARG A 125 3.94 -2.14 -31.37
CA ARG A 125 3.67 -1.13 -30.34
C ARG A 125 4.89 -0.24 -30.20
N ILE A 126 4.83 0.94 -30.81
CA ILE A 126 5.92 1.93 -30.81
C ILE A 126 5.55 3.05 -29.85
N ILE A 127 6.49 3.47 -29.01
CA ILE A 127 6.31 4.57 -28.07
C ILE A 127 7.26 5.71 -28.48
N ILE A 128 6.67 6.83 -28.90
CA ILE A 128 7.38 8.08 -29.24
C ILE A 128 6.97 9.12 -28.20
N TYR A 129 7.94 9.88 -27.70
CA TYR A 129 7.71 10.93 -26.72
C TYR A 129 8.60 12.14 -26.99
N ASP A 130 8.04 13.34 -26.86
CA ASP A 130 8.78 14.59 -26.96
C ASP A 130 8.99 15.20 -25.57
N ILE A 131 10.05 14.77 -24.89
CA ILE A 131 10.42 15.32 -23.58
C ILE A 131 11.59 16.28 -23.79
N SER A 132 11.28 17.58 -23.59
CA SER A 132 12.23 18.69 -23.67
C SER A 132 13.61 18.36 -23.08
N LYS A 133 14.66 18.84 -23.76
CA LYS A 133 16.07 18.61 -23.37
C LYS A 133 16.37 18.99 -21.91
N PHE A 134 15.73 20.04 -21.41
CA PHE A 134 15.89 20.55 -20.05
C PHE A 134 15.32 19.61 -18.97
N LYS A 135 14.40 18.71 -19.35
CA LYS A 135 13.76 17.72 -18.47
C LYS A 135 14.47 16.36 -18.52
N ARG A 136 15.80 16.36 -18.51
CA ARG A 136 16.63 15.14 -18.62
C ARG A 136 16.27 14.09 -17.57
N ARG A 137 16.07 14.50 -16.31
CA ARG A 137 15.72 13.59 -15.21
C ARG A 137 14.39 12.87 -15.47
N GLN A 138 13.37 13.59 -15.94
CA GLN A 138 12.05 13.04 -16.26
C GLN A 138 12.14 12.08 -17.45
N ARG A 139 12.88 12.45 -18.49
CA ARG A 139 13.12 11.59 -19.66
C ARG A 139 13.79 10.28 -19.27
N ASP A 140 14.84 10.35 -18.46
CA ASP A 140 15.57 9.16 -18.03
C ASP A 140 14.73 8.29 -17.09
N ALA A 141 13.89 8.89 -16.23
CA ALA A 141 12.92 8.15 -15.42
C ALA A 141 11.90 7.42 -16.27
N PHE A 142 11.31 8.09 -17.28
CA PHE A 142 10.36 7.48 -18.20
C PHE A 142 11.00 6.33 -18.99
N ARG A 143 12.22 6.53 -19.51
CA ARG A 143 12.97 5.48 -20.21
C ARG A 143 13.24 4.26 -19.32
N ARG A 144 13.62 4.47 -18.05
CA ARG A 144 13.81 3.36 -17.10
C ARG A 144 12.52 2.59 -16.85
N MET A 145 11.39 3.30 -16.72
CA MET A 145 10.07 2.68 -16.57
C MET A 145 9.72 1.81 -17.78
N LEU A 146 9.88 2.33 -19.01
CA LEU A 146 9.62 1.55 -20.23
C LEU A 146 10.51 0.31 -20.35
N LYS A 147 11.80 0.43 -20.01
CA LYS A 147 12.73 -0.71 -20.00
C LYS A 147 12.31 -1.78 -19.00
N LYS A 148 11.85 -1.37 -17.81
CA LYS A 148 11.33 -2.28 -16.77
C LYS A 148 10.11 -3.06 -17.27
N LEU A 149 9.19 -2.40 -17.98
CA LEU A 149 7.98 -3.02 -18.52
C LEU A 149 8.25 -4.02 -19.65
N ASN A 150 9.37 -3.90 -20.35
CA ASN A 150 9.77 -4.80 -21.42
C ASN A 150 10.50 -6.06 -20.93
N THR A 151 10.83 -6.15 -19.63
CA THR A 151 11.51 -7.32 -19.05
C THR A 151 10.47 -8.31 -18.57
#